data_AF-A0AAV9Z0W5-F1
#
_entry.id   AF-A0AAV9Z0W5-F1
#
_cell.length_a   1.000
_cell.length_b   1.000
_cell.length_c   1.000
_cell.angle_alpha   90.00
_cell.angle_beta   90.00
_cell.angle_gamma   90.00
#
_symmetry.space_group_name_H-M   'P 1'
#
loop_
_entity.id
_entity.type
_entity.pdbx_description
1 polymer ?
#
loop_
_entity_poly.entity_id
_entity_poly.type
_entity_poly.pdbx_seq_one_letter_code
_entity_poly.pdbx_strand_id
1 'polypeptide(L)'
;MTMQLGRQLRESQLCDQRAADTTTSAGLDLARPALIIALTASSASAIVWLTIKDTLNVDLYVVSRLGGHSAARTHRDKSGAPGWAITSALMKRLAALAEGDGGGNGKDKRVEIVKGAKVVKLLEEGGAVVVVGREEWAPR
;
A
#
# COMPACT_ATOMS: atom_id res chain seq x y z
N MET A 1 27.38 10.86 14.75
CA MET A 1 27.31 11.34 13.35
C MET A 1 27.61 10.24 12.33
N THR A 2 28.65 9.41 12.53
CA THR A 2 29.05 8.29 11.65
C THR A 2 28.03 7.15 11.53
N MET A 3 27.31 6.77 12.59
CA MET A 3 26.30 5.69 12.52
C MET A 3 25.06 6.06 11.70
N GLN A 4 24.65 7.33 11.71
CA GLN A 4 23.44 7.79 11.02
C GLN A 4 23.66 7.91 9.51
N LEU A 5 24.83 8.41 9.10
CA LEU A 5 25.30 8.36 7.71
C LEU A 5 25.43 6.92 7.19
N GLY A 6 26.00 6.02 7.99
CA GLY A 6 26.13 4.60 7.62
C GLY A 6 24.78 3.89 7.44
N ARG A 7 23.75 4.24 8.23
CA ARG A 7 22.39 3.71 8.07
C ARG A 7 21.73 4.24 6.80
N GLN A 8 21.83 5.54 6.57
CA GLN A 8 21.22 6.20 5.41
C GLN A 8 21.84 5.73 4.09
N LEU A 9 23.16 5.52 4.04
CA LEU A 9 23.84 4.95 2.88
C LEU A 9 23.37 3.51 2.59
N ARG A 10 23.21 2.67 3.61
CA ARG A 10 22.68 1.31 3.45
C ARG A 10 21.23 1.30 2.96
N GLU A 11 20.38 2.19 3.47
CA GLU A 11 19.00 2.33 3.02
C GLU A 11 18.91 2.79 1.56
N SER A 12 19.76 3.74 1.14
CA SER A 12 19.88 4.17 -0.26
C SER A 12 20.29 3.01 -1.17
N GLN A 13 21.35 2.28 -0.80
CA GLN A 13 21.84 1.13 -1.57
C GLN A 13 20.79 0.02 -1.72
N LEU A 14 19.99 -0.22 -0.68
CA LEU A 14 18.87 -1.17 -0.73
C LEU A 14 17.76 -0.68 -1.66
N CYS A 15 17.50 0.63 -1.73
CA CYS A 15 16.52 1.20 -2.67
C CYS A 15 16.98 1.00 -4.12
N ASP A 16 18.24 1.29 -4.40
CA ASP A 16 18.84 1.14 -5.74
C ASP A 16 18.81 -0.33 -6.19
N GLN A 17 19.19 -1.24 -5.29
CA GLN A 17 19.12 -2.68 -5.56
C GLN A 17 17.69 -3.15 -5.85
N ARG A 18 16.70 -2.61 -5.12
CA ARG A 18 15.30 -2.93 -5.37
C ARG A 18 14.83 -2.43 -6.73
N ALA A 19 15.26 -1.24 -7.14
CA ALA A 19 14.92 -0.64 -8.43
C ALA A 19 15.55 -1.43 -9.59
N ALA A 20 16.81 -1.86 -9.45
CA ALA A 20 17.50 -2.68 -10.44
C ALA A 20 16.81 -4.04 -10.65
N ASP A 21 16.47 -4.73 -9.56
CA ASP A 21 15.75 -6.00 -9.62
C ASP A 21 14.36 -5.82 -10.27
N THR A 22 13.64 -4.75 -9.91
CA THR A 22 12.31 -4.43 -10.46
C THR A 22 12.38 -4.13 -11.96
N THR A 23 13.38 -3.36 -12.38
CA THR A 23 13.64 -3.03 -13.79
C THR A 23 13.92 -4.29 -14.60
N THR A 24 14.75 -5.18 -14.05
CA THR A 24 15.04 -6.49 -14.67
C THR A 24 13.77 -7.34 -14.80
N SER A 25 12.95 -7.38 -13.74
CA SER A 25 11.71 -8.18 -13.75
C SER A 25 10.63 -7.64 -14.69
N ALA A 26 10.58 -6.32 -14.90
CA ALA A 26 9.64 -5.69 -15.83
C ALA A 26 10.03 -5.95 -17.30
N GLY A 27 11.33 -6.14 -17.56
CA GLY A 27 11.88 -6.18 -18.92
C GLY A 27 12.06 -4.77 -19.50
N LEU A 28 13.04 -4.61 -20.38
CA LEU A 28 13.48 -3.30 -20.89
C LEU A 28 12.34 -2.53 -21.57
N ASP A 29 11.47 -3.21 -22.32
CA ASP A 29 10.42 -2.58 -23.13
C ASP A 29 9.20 -2.12 -22.31
N LEU A 30 9.00 -2.68 -21.11
CA LEU A 30 7.85 -2.39 -20.25
C LEU A 30 8.24 -1.60 -19.00
N ALA A 31 9.54 -1.46 -18.72
CA ALA A 31 10.03 -0.73 -17.58
C ALA A 31 9.59 0.75 -17.64
N ARG A 32 9.01 1.22 -16.54
CA ARG A 32 8.62 2.63 -16.34
C ARG A 32 9.45 3.20 -15.19
N PRO A 33 10.63 3.80 -15.47
CA PRO A 33 11.60 4.16 -14.43
C PRO A 33 11.01 5.03 -13.31
N ALA A 34 10.19 6.03 -13.65
CA ALA A 34 9.56 6.89 -12.67
C ALA A 34 8.65 6.13 -11.68
N LEU A 35 7.87 5.16 -12.17
CA LEU A 35 6.99 4.34 -11.32
C LEU A 35 7.77 3.32 -10.51
N ILE A 36 8.83 2.76 -11.06
CA ILE A 36 9.72 1.84 -10.35
C ILE A 36 10.38 2.57 -9.17
N ILE A 37 10.90 3.78 -9.41
CA ILE A 37 11.48 4.62 -8.35
C ILE A 37 10.42 4.95 -7.30
N ALA A 38 9.22 5.37 -7.70
CA ALA A 38 8.13 5.67 -6.77
C ALA A 38 7.79 4.46 -5.88
N LEU A 39 7.73 3.26 -6.47
CA LEU A 39 7.48 2.00 -5.75
C LEU A 39 8.61 1.67 -4.77
N THR A 40 9.87 1.70 -5.21
CA THR A 40 11.00 1.24 -4.38
C THR A 40 11.39 2.23 -3.31
N ALA A 41 11.33 3.54 -3.60
CA ALA A 41 11.57 4.60 -2.64
C ALA A 41 10.49 4.64 -1.54
N SER A 42 9.22 4.43 -1.90
CA SER A 42 8.10 4.46 -0.94
C SER A 42 7.88 3.14 -0.19
N SER A 43 8.60 2.07 -0.55
CA SER A 43 8.39 0.73 0.01
C SER A 43 8.66 0.66 1.52
N ALA A 44 9.68 1.37 2.03
CA ALA A 44 10.00 1.38 3.45
C ALA A 44 8.91 2.08 4.28
N SER A 45 8.45 3.26 3.83
CA SER A 45 7.37 3.99 4.48
C SER A 45 6.05 3.21 4.44
N ALA A 46 5.78 2.44 3.39
CA ALA A 46 4.60 1.58 3.30
C ALA A 46 4.60 0.49 4.39
N ILE A 47 5.73 -0.20 4.60
CA ILE A 47 5.87 -1.19 5.69
C ILE A 47 5.72 -0.54 7.06
N VAL A 48 6.33 0.64 7.26
CA VAL A 48 6.18 1.39 8.51
C VAL A 48 4.71 1.75 8.74
N TRP A 49 4.01 2.27 7.74
CA TRP A 49 2.60 2.63 7.85
C TRP A 49 1.69 1.44 8.21
N LEU A 50 1.98 0.25 7.68
CA LEU A 50 1.26 -0.98 8.01
C LEU A 50 1.53 -1.47 9.44
N THR A 51 2.75 -1.31 9.95
CA THR A 51 3.21 -1.86 11.23
C THR A 51 3.05 -0.92 12.42
N ILE A 52 2.82 0.39 12.19
CA ILE A 52 2.56 1.37 13.25
C ILE A 52 1.31 0.95 14.06
N LYS A 53 1.42 0.98 15.40
CA LYS A 53 0.39 0.47 16.33
C LYS A 53 -0.91 1.29 16.28
N ASP A 54 -0.75 2.59 16.08
CA ASP A 54 -1.79 3.62 16.06
C ASP A 54 -2.44 3.79 14.67
N THR A 55 -1.96 3.06 13.66
CA THR A 55 -2.56 2.99 12.32
C THR A 55 -3.30 1.66 12.11
N LEU A 56 -2.56 0.59 11.83
CA LEU A 56 -3.09 -0.72 11.40
C LEU A 56 -2.52 -1.88 12.19
N ASN A 57 -1.36 -1.74 12.83
CA ASN A 57 -0.73 -2.74 13.68
C ASN A 57 -0.64 -4.14 13.04
N VAL A 58 -0.28 -4.20 11.75
CA VAL A 58 -0.13 -5.47 11.03
C VAL A 58 1.22 -6.08 11.35
N ASP A 59 1.23 -7.38 11.67
CA ASP A 59 2.46 -8.09 11.97
C ASP A 59 3.22 -8.50 10.69
N LEU A 60 4.40 -7.92 10.47
CA LEU A 60 5.18 -8.07 9.23
C LEU A 60 6.68 -8.30 9.50
N TYR A 61 7.01 -8.99 10.59
CA TYR A 61 8.40 -9.16 11.04
C TYR A 61 9.22 -10.21 10.29
N VAL A 62 8.59 -11.17 9.60
CA VAL A 62 9.30 -12.24 8.89
C VAL A 62 9.67 -11.74 7.49
N VAL A 63 10.97 -11.72 7.18
CA VAL A 63 11.46 -11.29 5.87
C VAL A 63 12.02 -12.48 5.09
N SER A 64 11.51 -12.70 3.89
CA SER A 64 11.93 -13.78 2.97
C SER A 64 12.51 -13.22 1.67
N ARG A 65 13.42 -13.97 1.04
CA ARG A 65 13.90 -13.71 -0.33
C ARG A 65 13.09 -14.55 -1.31
N LEU A 66 12.57 -13.91 -2.36
CA LEU A 66 11.84 -14.57 -3.45
C LEU A 66 12.69 -14.57 -4.73
N GLY A 67 12.20 -15.26 -5.77
CA GLY A 67 12.86 -15.29 -7.08
C GLY A 67 13.04 -13.89 -7.67
N GLY A 68 14.16 -13.67 -8.37
CA GLY A 68 14.50 -12.36 -8.95
C GLY A 68 14.87 -11.27 -7.93
N HIS A 69 15.00 -11.62 -6.65
CA HIS A 69 15.45 -10.67 -5.62
C HIS A 69 16.92 -10.87 -5.25
N SER A 70 17.69 -9.78 -5.34
CA SER A 70 19.08 -9.77 -4.89
C SER A 70 19.22 -9.82 -3.36
N ALA A 71 18.20 -9.40 -2.60
CA ALA A 71 18.15 -9.47 -1.14
C ALA A 71 16.75 -9.87 -0.59
N ALA A 72 16.69 -10.33 0.66
CA ALA A 72 15.42 -10.62 1.33
C ALA A 72 14.63 -9.32 1.59
N ARG A 73 13.36 -9.28 1.15
CA ARG A 73 12.51 -8.07 1.24
C ARG A 73 11.00 -8.32 1.25
N THR A 74 10.58 -9.58 1.20
CA THR A 74 9.15 -9.93 1.27
C THR A 74 8.76 -10.10 2.73
N HIS A 75 8.00 -9.14 3.25
CA HIS A 75 7.55 -9.10 4.64
C HIS A 75 6.24 -9.87 4.80
N ARG A 76 6.12 -10.66 5.87
CA ARG A 76 4.91 -11.41 6.21
C ARG A 76 4.79 -11.67 7.71
N ASP A 77 3.61 -12.12 8.12
CA ASP A 77 3.37 -12.66 9.45
C ASP A 77 3.99 -14.07 9.60
N LYS A 78 3.96 -14.61 10.83
CA LYS A 78 4.44 -15.98 11.11
C LYS A 78 3.62 -17.06 10.41
N SER A 79 2.33 -16.83 10.23
CA SER A 79 1.37 -17.77 9.62
C SER A 79 1.51 -17.90 8.11
N GLY A 80 2.29 -17.04 7.46
CA GLY A 80 2.70 -17.16 6.06
C GLY A 80 1.76 -16.49 5.05
N ALA A 81 0.58 -16.00 5.46
CA ALA A 81 -0.44 -15.44 4.58
C ALA A 81 -0.69 -13.94 4.86
N PRO A 82 0.19 -13.03 4.39
CA PRO A 82 0.09 -11.59 4.69
C PRO A 82 -1.19 -10.93 4.13
N GLY A 83 -1.81 -11.54 3.11
CA GLY A 83 -2.99 -10.98 2.46
C GLY A 83 -4.17 -10.79 3.41
N TRP A 84 -4.49 -11.79 4.23
CA TRP A 84 -5.61 -11.70 5.18
C TRP A 84 -5.32 -10.71 6.31
N ALA A 85 -4.09 -10.71 6.85
CA ALA A 85 -3.68 -9.81 7.92
C ALA A 85 -3.83 -8.33 7.49
N ILE A 86 -3.32 -7.98 6.31
CA ILE A 86 -3.38 -6.60 5.79
C ILE A 86 -4.83 -6.20 5.46
N THR A 87 -5.55 -7.03 4.71
CA THR A 87 -6.92 -6.69 4.27
C THR A 87 -7.89 -6.60 5.44
N SER A 88 -7.81 -7.51 6.42
CA SER A 88 -8.68 -7.46 7.59
C SER A 88 -8.41 -6.23 8.48
N ALA A 89 -7.14 -5.83 8.64
CA ALA A 89 -6.79 -4.62 9.38
C ALA A 89 -7.34 -3.35 8.70
N LEU A 90 -7.17 -3.23 7.38
CA LEU A 90 -7.71 -2.12 6.59
C LEU A 90 -9.24 -2.05 6.67
N MET A 91 -9.92 -3.18 6.50
CA MET A 91 -11.38 -3.25 6.56
C MET A 91 -11.91 -2.87 7.95
N LYS A 92 -11.30 -3.35 9.03
CA LYS A 92 -11.65 -2.97 10.41
C LYS A 92 -11.50 -1.47 10.63
N ARG A 93 -10.39 -0.89 10.16
CA ARG A 93 -10.13 0.55 10.29
C ARG A 93 -11.16 1.38 9.51
N LEU A 94 -11.50 0.96 8.29
CA LEU A 94 -12.52 1.63 7.48
C LEU A 94 -13.92 1.52 8.10
N ALA A 95 -14.28 0.36 8.66
CA ALA A 95 -15.55 0.17 9.35
C ALA A 95 -15.68 1.09 10.58
N ALA A 96 -14.65 1.16 11.43
CA ALA A 96 -14.63 2.07 12.57
C ALA A 96 -14.75 3.55 12.16
N LEU A 97 -14.17 3.94 11.02
CA LEU A 97 -14.29 5.29 10.46
C LEU A 97 -15.70 5.58 9.91
N ALA A 98 -16.39 4.56 9.38
CA ALA A 98 -17.76 4.67 8.89
C ALA A 98 -18.80 4.71 10.03
N GLU A 99 -18.50 4.06 11.16
CA GLU A 99 -19.32 4.05 12.37
C GLU A 99 -19.13 5.31 13.24
N GLY A 100 -18.08 6.11 12.99
CA GLY A 100 -17.80 7.37 13.70
C GLY A 100 -16.92 7.23 14.94
N ASP A 101 -16.39 6.02 15.20
CA ASP A 101 -15.56 5.70 16.37
C ASP A 101 -14.06 5.99 16.15
N GLY A 102 -13.73 6.69 15.05
CA GLY A 102 -12.38 6.93 14.57
C GLY A 102 -11.58 8.01 15.30
N GLY A 103 -11.44 7.93 16.63
CA GLY A 103 -10.34 8.52 17.42
C GLY A 103 -10.09 10.03 17.32
N GLY A 104 -11.01 10.82 16.77
CA GLY A 104 -10.94 12.28 16.70
C GLY A 104 -12.30 12.86 17.10
N ASN A 105 -12.26 13.94 17.87
CA ASN A 105 -13.37 14.67 18.50
C ASN A 105 -14.74 14.59 17.75
N GLY A 106 -15.52 13.54 18.03
CA GLY A 106 -16.96 13.48 17.75
C GLY A 106 -17.42 13.03 16.35
N LYS A 107 -18.22 11.95 16.32
CA LYS A 107 -19.45 11.69 15.52
C LYS A 107 -19.50 11.97 14.00
N ASP A 108 -18.43 12.37 13.33
CA ASP A 108 -18.46 12.61 11.89
C ASP A 108 -18.13 11.35 11.10
N LYS A 109 -19.12 10.88 10.31
CA LYS A 109 -18.94 9.81 9.33
C LYS A 109 -18.00 10.29 8.22
N ARG A 110 -16.72 9.98 8.34
CA ARG A 110 -15.69 10.38 7.36
C ARG A 110 -15.64 9.51 6.11
N VAL A 111 -16.24 8.31 6.18
CA VAL A 111 -16.16 7.28 5.14
C VAL A 111 -17.51 6.59 5.00
N GLU A 112 -17.91 6.29 3.77
CA GLU A 112 -19.05 5.42 3.44
C GLU A 112 -18.54 4.22 2.63
N ILE A 113 -18.97 3.01 3.00
CA ILE A 113 -18.65 1.78 2.28
C ILE A 113 -19.89 1.32 1.52
N VAL A 114 -19.88 1.47 0.20
CA VAL A 114 -20.98 1.07 -0.68
C VAL A 114 -20.64 -0.26 -1.33
N LYS A 115 -21.36 -1.32 -0.94
CA LYS A 115 -21.27 -2.65 -1.57
C LYS A 115 -22.23 -2.73 -2.76
N GLY A 116 -21.94 -3.64 -3.69
CA GLY A 116 -22.81 -3.82 -4.87
C GLY A 116 -22.84 -2.61 -5.80
N ALA A 117 -21.81 -1.76 -5.79
CA ALA A 117 -21.70 -0.64 -6.70
C ALA A 117 -20.64 -0.95 -7.77
N LYS A 118 -21.05 -0.96 -9.04
CA LYS A 118 -20.12 -1.04 -10.18
C LYS A 118 -19.87 0.36 -10.71
N VAL A 119 -18.60 0.79 -10.72
CA VAL A 119 -18.20 2.04 -11.38
C VAL A 119 -18.27 1.84 -12.89
N VAL A 120 -19.01 2.71 -13.58
CA VAL A 120 -19.24 2.60 -15.04
C VAL A 120 -18.70 3.76 -15.84
N LYS A 121 -18.58 4.95 -15.24
CA LYS A 121 -18.18 6.16 -15.96
C LYS A 121 -17.58 7.21 -15.02
N LEU A 122 -16.55 7.92 -15.50
CA LEU A 122 -16.08 9.17 -14.91
C LEU A 122 -16.83 10.34 -15.56
N LEU A 123 -17.33 11.27 -14.75
CA LEU A 123 -18.01 12.48 -15.20
C LEU A 123 -17.09 13.67 -14.94
N GLU A 124 -16.84 14.44 -16.00
CA GLU A 124 -15.87 15.55 -16.00
C GLU A 124 -16.55 16.86 -16.36
N GLU A 125 -16.18 17.94 -15.69
CA GLU A 125 -16.56 19.31 -16.01
C GLU A 125 -15.29 20.18 -16.07
N GLY A 126 -15.12 20.95 -17.15
CA GLY A 126 -13.95 21.83 -17.29
C GLY A 126 -12.59 21.11 -17.29
N GLY A 127 -12.55 19.82 -17.65
CA GLY A 127 -11.32 19.00 -17.63
C GLY A 127 -10.94 18.43 -16.26
N ALA A 128 -11.81 18.56 -15.26
CA ALA A 128 -11.66 17.93 -13.94
C ALA A 128 -12.75 16.89 -13.71
N VAL A 129 -12.40 15.76 -13.08
CA VAL A 129 -13.37 14.75 -12.64
C VAL A 129 -14.18 15.33 -11.48
N VAL A 130 -15.50 15.39 -11.64
CA VAL A 130 -16.43 15.93 -10.62
C VAL A 130 -17.22 14.81 -9.94
N VAL A 131 -17.64 13.80 -10.70
CA VAL A 131 -18.51 12.72 -10.20
C VAL A 131 -18.11 11.36 -10.81
N VAL A 132 -18.38 10.29 -10.08
CA VAL A 132 -18.23 8.91 -10.55
C VAL A 132 -19.61 8.27 -10.67
N GLY A 133 -19.98 7.87 -11.89
CA GLY A 133 -21.22 7.16 -12.16
C GLY A 133 -21.15 5.70 -11.66
N ARG A 134 -22.18 5.27 -10.92
CA ARG A 134 -22.32 3.91 -10.39
C ARG A 134 -23.64 3.27 -10.80
N GLU A 135 -23.62 1.97 -11.02
CA GLU A 135 -24.81 1.13 -11.20
C GLU A 135 -24.88 0.07 -10.10
N GLU A 136 -26.09 -0.40 -9.79
CA GLU A 136 -26.29 -1.52 -8.87
C GLU A 136 -25.81 -2.82 -9.51
N TRP A 137 -24.90 -3.50 -8.82
CA TRP A 137 -24.34 -4.78 -9.25
C TRP A 137 -25.25 -5.92 -8.80
N ALA A 138 -25.99 -6.50 -9.74
CA ALA A 138 -26.64 -7.80 -9.59
C ALA A 138 -25.70 -8.89 -10.14
N PRO A 139 -25.38 -9.96 -9.37
CA PRO A 139 -24.70 -11.13 -9.92
C PRO A 139 -25.56 -11.75 -11.03
N ARG A 140 -24.94 -12.13 -12.14
CA ARG A 140 -25.58 -12.97 -13.16
C ARG A 140 -25.62 -14.42 -12.71
#